data_AF-A0A934F732-F1
#
_entry.id   AF-A0A934F732-F1
#
_cell.length_a   1.000
_cell.length_b   1.000
_cell.length_c   1.000
_cell.angle_alpha   90.00
_cell.angle_beta   90.00
_cell.angle_gamma   90.00
#
_symmetry.space_group_name_H-M   'P 1'
#
loop_
_entity.id
_entity.type
_entity.pdbx_description
1 polymer ?
#
loop_
_entity_poly.entity_id
_entity_poly.type
_entity_poly.pdbx_seq_one_letter_code
_entity_poly.pdbx_strand_id
1 'polypeptide(L)'
;MRQIKNPDPEDLNCAPQLAVLATLDAVLDVAVSALMSAHQELIADARPSHTDPHASLIWIGSAIIGEARLLQSTLEMYHDALNVVCDAATDDMKNDAVVLDL
;
A
#
# COMPACT_ATOMS: atom_id res chain seq x y z
N MET A 1 -3.05 -5.38 11.71
CA MET A 1 -2.76 -5.88 10.35
C MET A 1 -3.74 -5.21 9.42
N ARG A 2 -3.25 -4.44 8.46
CA ARG A 2 -4.08 -3.85 7.41
C ARG A 2 -4.39 -4.93 6.38
N GLN A 3 -5.54 -4.89 5.72
CA GLN A 3 -5.85 -5.82 4.63
C GLN A 3 -5.21 -5.31 3.33
N ILE A 4 -4.32 -6.11 2.75
CA ILE A 4 -3.79 -5.86 1.41
C ILE A 4 -4.95 -6.05 0.41
N LYS A 5 -5.24 -5.02 -0.37
CA LYS A 5 -6.27 -5.11 -1.42
C LYS A 5 -5.67 -5.81 -2.64
N ASN A 6 -6.01 -7.08 -2.81
CA ASN A 6 -5.64 -7.79 -4.03
C ASN A 6 -6.56 -7.35 -5.17
N PRO A 7 -6.01 -6.99 -6.35
CA PRO A 7 -6.81 -6.72 -7.53
C PRO A 7 -7.50 -8.00 -8.01
N ASP A 8 -8.71 -7.85 -8.52
CA ASP A 8 -9.42 -8.96 -9.14
C ASP A 8 -8.98 -9.15 -10.61
N PRO A 9 -9.40 -10.24 -11.29
CA PRO A 9 -8.98 -10.48 -12.68
C PRO A 9 -9.43 -9.41 -13.68
N GLU A 10 -10.53 -8.71 -13.41
CA GLU A 10 -11.05 -7.67 -14.31
C GLU A 10 -10.22 -6.39 -14.16
N ASP A 11 -9.86 -6.03 -12.93
CA ASP A 11 -8.91 -4.97 -12.60
C ASP A 11 -7.57 -5.18 -13.35
N LEU A 12 -7.07 -6.42 -13.38
CA LEU A 12 -5.79 -6.76 -13.99
C LEU A 12 -5.80 -6.71 -15.52
N ASN A 13 -6.96 -6.95 -16.15
CA ASN A 13 -7.09 -6.79 -17.60
C ASN A 13 -7.02 -5.32 -18.01
N CYS A 14 -7.51 -4.41 -17.16
CA CYS A 14 -7.45 -2.98 -17.42
C CYS A 14 -6.13 -2.33 -16.97
N ALA A 15 -5.62 -2.70 -15.80
CA ALA A 15 -4.41 -2.14 -15.20
C ALA A 15 -3.55 -3.24 -14.56
N PRO A 16 -2.72 -3.96 -15.34
CA PRO A 16 -1.86 -5.03 -14.81
C PRO A 16 -0.84 -4.51 -13.78
N GLN A 17 -0.58 -3.20 -13.75
CA GLN A 17 0.26 -2.54 -12.75
C GLN A 17 -0.29 -2.70 -11.33
N LEU A 18 -1.60 -2.94 -11.15
CA LEU A 18 -2.22 -3.17 -9.85
C LEU A 18 -1.64 -4.41 -9.15
N ALA A 19 -1.26 -5.45 -9.88
CA ALA A 19 -0.59 -6.63 -9.30
C ALA A 19 0.78 -6.26 -8.68
N VAL A 20 1.52 -5.38 -9.35
CA VAL A 20 2.82 -4.90 -8.87
C VAL A 20 2.64 -4.04 -7.63
N LEU A 21 1.65 -3.14 -7.63
CA LEU A 21 1.35 -2.29 -6.48
C LEU A 21 0.92 -3.12 -5.25
N ALA A 22 0.04 -4.11 -5.43
CA ALA A 22 -0.36 -5.03 -4.35
C ALA A 22 0.81 -5.84 -3.79
N THR A 23 1.72 -6.28 -4.67
CA THR A 23 2.95 -6.98 -4.26
C THR A 23 3.87 -6.07 -3.45
N LEU A 24 4.06 -4.81 -3.88
CA LEU A 24 4.88 -3.83 -3.17
C LEU A 24 4.30 -3.51 -1.79
N ASP A 25 2.99 -3.33 -1.67
CA ASP A 25 2.32 -3.10 -0.40
C ASP A 25 2.49 -4.29 0.56
N ALA A 26 2.34 -5.52 0.05
CA ALA A 26 2.56 -6.75 0.83
C ALA A 26 4.00 -6.86 1.35
N VAL A 27 5.00 -6.54 0.52
CA VAL A 27 6.41 -6.55 0.91
C VAL A 27 6.69 -5.50 1.99
N LEU A 28 6.10 -4.31 1.88
CA LEU A 28 6.24 -3.26 2.89
C LEU A 28 5.60 -3.66 4.22
N ASP A 29 4.39 -4.24 4.21
CA ASP A 29 3.73 -4.70 5.43
C ASP A 29 4.54 -5.79 6.15
N VAL A 30 5.10 -6.75 5.40
CA VAL A 30 5.99 -7.78 5.94
C VAL A 30 7.28 -7.17 6.49
N ALA A 31 7.90 -6.22 5.79
CA ALA A 31 9.13 -5.57 6.23
C ALA A 31 8.92 -4.78 7.53
N VAL A 32 7.83 -4.01 7.62
CA VAL A 32 7.46 -3.27 8.83
C VAL A 32 7.17 -4.23 9.98
N SER A 33 6.39 -5.29 9.72
CA SER A 33 6.06 -6.30 10.73
C SER A 33 7.30 -7.04 11.23
N ALA A 34 8.22 -7.40 10.35
CA ALA A 34 9.48 -8.04 10.70
C ALA A 34 10.37 -7.11 11.53
N LEU A 35 10.45 -5.83 11.16
CA LEU A 35 11.21 -4.83 11.91
C LEU A 35 10.63 -4.63 13.31
N MET A 36 9.31 -4.46 13.43
CA MET A 36 8.62 -4.33 14.72
C MET A 36 8.71 -5.61 15.57
N SER A 37 8.73 -6.80 14.93
CA SER A 37 8.91 -8.07 15.63
C SER A 37 10.33 -8.26 16.14
N ALA A 38 11.34 -7.77 15.42
CA ALA A 38 12.73 -7.83 15.84
C ALA A 38 13.05 -6.80 16.94
N HIS A 39 12.31 -5.69 16.95
CA HIS A 39 12.50 -4.56 17.86
C HIS A 39 11.18 -4.18 18.54
N GLN A 40 10.83 -4.90 19.60
CA GLN A 40 9.59 -4.66 20.35
C GLN A 40 9.50 -3.24 20.94
N GLU A 41 10.65 -2.60 21.18
CA GLU A 41 10.77 -1.21 21.59
C GLU A 41 10.13 -0.22 20.61
N LEU A 42 10.01 -0.59 19.32
CA LEU A 42 9.32 0.21 18.30
C LEU A 42 7.78 0.14 18.39
N ILE A 43 7.23 -0.86 19.10
CA ILE A 43 5.78 -1.05 19.26
C ILE A 43 5.21 -0.09 20.30
N ALA A 44 5.99 0.26 21.31
CA ALA A 44 5.51 0.92 22.51
C ALA A 44 5.24 2.43 22.35
N ASP A 45 5.51 3.04 21.18
CA ASP A 45 5.51 4.50 21.00
C ASP A 45 6.29 5.24 22.11
N ALA A 46 7.23 4.54 22.74
CA ALA A 46 7.99 5.04 23.85
C ALA A 46 9.00 6.03 23.26
N ARG A 47 8.80 7.33 23.50
CA ARG A 47 9.85 8.33 23.23
C ARG A 47 11.11 7.85 23.95
N PRO A 48 12.18 7.49 23.23
CA PRO A 48 13.37 7.00 23.89
C PRO A 48 13.92 8.10 24.80
N SER A 49 14.20 7.77 26.06
CA SER A 49 14.84 8.72 26.95
C SER A 49 16.26 8.99 26.45
N HIS A 50 16.80 10.19 26.70
CA HIS A 50 18.19 10.52 26.33
C HIS A 50 19.24 9.63 27.03
N THR A 51 18.81 8.81 27.99
CA THR A 51 19.62 7.84 28.72
C THR A 51 19.57 6.44 28.11
N ASP A 52 18.75 6.19 27.09
CA ASP A 52 18.67 4.89 26.43
C ASP A 52 19.86 4.73 25.46
N PRO A 53 20.75 3.74 25.67
CA PRO A 53 21.87 3.48 24.78
C PRO A 53 21.44 3.07 23.36
N HIS A 54 20.17 2.66 23.17
CA HIS A 54 19.58 2.29 21.89
C HIS A 54 18.69 3.37 21.29
N ALA A 55 18.63 4.57 21.90
CA ALA A 55 17.79 5.67 21.43
C ALA A 55 17.95 5.94 19.93
N SER A 56 19.18 5.96 19.41
CA SER A 56 19.44 6.19 17.98
C SER A 56 18.85 5.11 17.07
N LEU A 57 18.89 3.84 17.48
CA LEU A 57 18.31 2.74 16.71
C LEU A 57 16.78 2.79 16.71
N ILE A 58 16.18 3.15 17.85
CA ILE A 58 14.74 3.38 17.97
C ILE A 58 14.28 4.52 17.06
N TRP A 59 15.00 5.65 17.06
CA TRP A 59 14.71 6.79 16.17
C TRP A 59 14.78 6.40 14.69
N ILE A 60 15.81 5.67 14.28
CA ILE A 60 15.97 5.21 12.89
C ILE A 60 14.86 4.22 12.53
N GLY A 61 14.55 3.25 13.41
CA GLY A 61 13.48 2.30 13.19
C GLY A 61 12.11 2.97 13.03
N SER A 62 11.80 3.92 13.91
CA SER A 62 10.56 4.71 13.82
C SER A 62 10.50 5.56 12.55
N ALA A 63 11.61 6.15 12.12
CA ALA A 63 11.68 6.89 10.86
C ALA A 63 11.42 5.98 9.65
N ILE A 64 12.04 4.79 9.61
CA ILE A 64 11.84 3.80 8.54
C ILE A 64 10.37 3.35 8.49
N ILE A 65 9.74 3.09 9.65
CA ILE A 65 8.32 2.75 9.73
C ILE A 65 7.45 3.91 9.22
N GLY A 66 7.79 5.15 9.58
CA GLY A 66 7.11 6.34 9.10
C GLY A 66 7.13 6.48 7.57
N GLU A 67 8.31 6.37 6.96
CA GLU A 67 8.48 6.40 5.51
C GLU A 67 7.78 5.24 4.81
N ALA A 68 7.84 4.03 5.38
CA ALA A 68 7.13 2.87 4.84
C ALA A 68 5.61 3.12 4.82
N ARG A 69 5.04 3.71 5.88
CA ARG A 69 3.62 4.06 5.93
C ARG A 69 3.24 5.15 4.93
N LEU A 70 4.10 6.14 4.71
CA LEU A 70 3.90 7.16 3.67
C LEU A 70 3.89 6.53 2.27
N LEU A 71 4.82 5.60 2.02
CA LEU A 71 4.87 4.87 0.75
C LEU A 71 3.61 4.01 0.56
N GLN A 72 3.15 3.30 1.60
CA GLN A 72 1.90 2.55 1.55
C GLN A 72 0.70 3.44 1.24
N SER A 73 0.56 4.58 1.91
CA SER A 73 -0.51 5.55 1.60
C SER A 73 -0.43 6.06 0.16
N THR A 74 0.78 6.21 -0.37
CA THR A 74 0.98 6.61 -1.77
C THR A 74 0.56 5.52 -2.74
N LEU A 75 0.92 4.26 -2.46
CA LEU A 75 0.50 3.10 -3.27
C LEU A 75 -1.02 2.95 -3.29
N GLU A 76 -1.70 3.18 -2.15
CA GLU A 76 -3.17 3.16 -2.08
C GLU A 76 -3.81 4.22 -2.97
N MET A 77 -3.29 5.45 -2.96
CA MET A 77 -3.78 6.51 -3.84
C MET A 77 -3.60 6.15 -5.32
N TYR A 78 -2.47 5.53 -5.69
CA TYR A 78 -2.26 5.05 -7.05
C TYR A 78 -3.21 3.92 -7.44
N HIS A 79 -3.45 2.99 -6.51
CA HIS A 79 -4.39 1.90 -6.70
C HIS A 79 -5.81 2.44 -6.96
N ASP A 80 -6.27 3.39 -6.15
CA ASP A 80 -7.59 4.01 -6.31
C ASP A 80 -7.71 4.83 -7.59
N ALA A 81 -6.67 5.57 -7.96
CA ALA A 81 -6.66 6.33 -9.22
C ALA A 81 -6.76 5.41 -10.45
N LEU A 82 -6.08 4.27 -10.45
CA LEU A 82 -6.15 3.30 -11.54
C LEU A 82 -7.53 2.64 -11.62
N ASN A 83 -8.15 2.31 -10.49
CA ASN A 83 -9.52 1.76 -10.48
C ASN A 83 -10.52 2.73 -11.10
N VAL A 84 -10.47 4.02 -10.76
CA VAL A 84 -11.36 5.04 -11.34
C VAL A 84 -11.20 5.14 -12.86
N VAL A 85 -9.97 5.05 -13.38
CA VAL A 85 -9.72 5.07 -14.83
C VAL A 85 -10.27 3.82 -15.51
N CYS A 86 -10.16 2.66 -14.85
CA CYS A 86 -10.65 1.39 -15.37
C CYS A 86 -12.19 1.28 -15.38
N ASP A 87 -12.84 1.78 -14.34
CA ASP A 87 -14.29 1.88 -14.27
C ASP A 87 -14.83 2.79 -15.38
N ALA A 88 -14.17 3.93 -15.62
CA ALA A 88 -14.57 4.84 -16.69
C ALA A 88 -14.42 4.23 -18.09
N ALA A 89 -13.36 3.42 -18.32
CA ALA A 89 -13.14 2.76 -19.60
C ALA A 89 -14.16 1.63 -19.89
N THR A 90 -14.59 0.92 -18.84
CA THR A 90 -15.60 -0.15 -18.98
C THR A 90 -17.01 0.40 -19.19
N ASP A 91 -17.35 1.56 -18.64
CA ASP A 91 -18.63 2.24 -18.90
C ASP A 91 -18.74 2.79 -20.33
N ASP A 92 -17.64 3.32 -20.89
CA ASP A 92 -17.63 3.83 -22.28
C ASP A 92 -17.82 2.69 -23.30
N MET A 93 -17.16 1.55 -23.07
CA MET A 93 -17.35 0.34 -23.90
C MET A 93 -18.77 -0.23 -23.84
N LYS A 94 -19.46 -0.10 -22.70
CA LYS A 94 -20.88 -0.50 -22.59
C LYS A 94 -21.80 0.43 -23.36
N ASN A 95 -21.54 1.73 -23.36
CA ASN A 95 -22.35 2.69 -24.11
C ASN A 95 -22.21 2.49 -25.64
N ASP A 96 -21.00 2.22 -26.13
CA ASP A 96 -20.77 1.95 -27.56
C ASP A 96 -21.44 0.66 -28.05
N ALA A 97 -21.51 -0.37 -27.19
CA ALA A 97 -22.20 -1.62 -27.52
C ALA A 97 -23.73 -1.46 -27.62
N VAL A 98 -24.32 -0.55 -26.84
CA VAL A 98 -25.78 -0.29 -26.87
C VAL A 98 -26.21 0.51 -28.10
N VAL A 99 -25.31 1.33 -28.68
CA VAL A 99 -25.62 2.13 -29.87
C VAL A 99 -25.61 1.30 -31.17
N LEU A 100 -24.94 0.14 -31.18
CA LEU A 100 -24.85 -0.75 -32.35
C LEU A 100 -26.03 -1.73 -32.49
N ASP A 101 -26.95 -1.78 -31.51
CA ASP A 101 -28.11 -2.67 -31.49
C ASP A 101 -29.46 -1.93 -31.75
N LEU A 102 -29.41 -0.69 -32.25
CA LEU A 102 -30.55 0.15 -32.67
C LEU A 102 -30.53 0.44 -34.18
#